data_AF-A0A942PVG9-F1
#
_entry.id   AF-A0A942PVG9-F1
#
_cell.length_a   1.000
_cell.length_b   1.000
_cell.length_c   1.000
_cell.angle_alpha   90.00
_cell.angle_beta   90.00
_cell.angle_gamma   90.00
#
_symmetry.space_group_name_H-M   'P 1'
#
loop_
_entity.id
_entity.type
_entity.pdbx_description
1 polymer ?
#
loop_
_entity_poly.entity_id
_entity_poly.type
_entity_poly.pdbx_seq_one_letter_code
_entity_poly.pdbx_strand_id
1 'polypeptide(L)'
;MFIIVTFESTHQALAVEKSIIAVGIPHETIPTPRNISASCGLSLKVPEQHLSEVQVILRDLKIKPDVYRSHLERAGAYVRLE
;
A
#
# COMPACT_ATOMS: atom_id res chain seq x y z
N MET A 1 2.25 10.01 -9.35
CA MET A 1 1.06 9.46 -8.67
C MET A 1 1.52 8.35 -7.74
N PHE A 2 0.91 8.22 -6.55
CA PHE A 2 1.23 7.15 -5.60
C PHE A 2 0.00 6.30 -5.31
N ILE A 3 0.25 5.05 -4.95
CA ILE A 3 -0.73 4.15 -4.36
C ILE A 3 -0.41 3.97 -2.88
N ILE A 4 -1.44 3.83 -2.07
CA ILE A 4 -1.38 3.49 -0.66
C ILE A 4 -1.94 2.09 -0.50
N VAL A 5 -1.13 1.18 -0.02
CA VAL A 5 -1.53 -0.19 0.30
C VAL A 5 -1.76 -0.25 1.81
N THR A 6 -2.95 -0.67 2.21
CA THR A 6 -3.33 -0.79 3.62
C THR A 6 -3.48 -2.25 4.03
N PHE A 7 -3.22 -2.55 5.30
CA PHE A 7 -3.16 -3.92 5.79
C PHE A 7 -4.07 -4.13 6.99
N GLU A 8 -4.52 -5.37 7.17
CA GLU A 8 -5.33 -5.76 8.32
C GLU A 8 -4.47 -6.04 9.56
N SER A 9 -3.17 -6.27 9.38
CA SER A 9 -2.24 -6.51 10.50
C SER A 9 -0.83 -6.00 10.19
N THR A 10 -0.08 -5.69 11.26
CA THR A 10 1.33 -5.31 11.16
C THR A 10 2.17 -6.41 10.50
N HIS A 11 1.84 -7.68 10.74
CA HIS A 11 2.54 -8.83 10.13
C HIS A 11 2.44 -8.82 8.60
N GLN A 12 1.26 -8.51 8.06
CA GLN A 12 1.07 -8.37 6.62
C GLN A 12 1.89 -7.19 6.06
N ALA A 13 1.84 -6.04 6.74
CA ALA A 13 2.59 -4.85 6.33
C ALA A 13 4.10 -5.15 6.23
N LEU A 14 4.68 -5.76 7.27
CA LEU A 14 6.09 -6.13 7.33
C LEU A 14 6.47 -7.20 6.29
N ALA A 15 5.61 -8.18 6.04
CA ALA A 15 5.87 -9.22 5.04
C ALA A 15 5.92 -8.66 3.61
N VAL A 16 5.01 -7.72 3.31
CA VAL A 16 4.96 -7.04 2.01
C VAL A 16 6.13 -6.07 1.87
N GLU A 17 6.42 -5.28 2.91
CA GLU A 17 7.57 -4.37 2.95
C GLU A 17 8.88 -5.12 2.67
N LYS A 18 9.11 -6.24 3.35
CA LYS A 18 10.29 -7.09 3.12
C LYS A 18 10.40 -7.57 1.67
N SER A 19 9.27 -7.93 1.05
CA SER A 19 9.24 -8.40 -0.33
C SER A 19 9.52 -7.26 -1.32
N ILE A 20 8.95 -6.08 -1.08
CA ILE A 20 9.18 -4.85 -1.85
C ILE A 20 10.65 -4.42 -1.77
N ILE A 21 11.25 -4.45 -0.57
CA ILE A 21 12.69 -4.20 -0.36
C ILE A 21 13.53 -5.19 -1.16
N ALA A 22 13.18 -6.49 -1.13
CA ALA A 22 13.95 -7.53 -1.79
C ALA A 22 13.99 -7.37 -3.32
N VAL A 23 12.94 -6.81 -3.93
CA VAL A 23 12.89 -6.53 -5.37
C VAL A 23 13.32 -5.11 -5.73
N GLY A 24 13.70 -4.29 -4.74
CA GLY A 24 14.19 -2.92 -4.96
C GLY A 24 13.11 -1.92 -5.37
N ILE A 25 11.84 -2.18 -5.05
CA ILE A 25 10.75 -1.24 -5.35
C ILE A 25 10.84 -0.04 -4.37
N PRO A 26 10.88 1.21 -4.87
CA PRO A 26 10.85 2.39 -4.02
C PRO A 26 9.51 2.46 -3.26
N HIS A 27 9.58 2.63 -1.94
CA HIS A 27 8.41 2.69 -1.07
C HIS A 27 8.67 3.58 0.15
N GLU A 28 7.60 3.99 0.81
CA GLU A 28 7.62 4.73 2.06
C GLU A 28 6.57 4.14 3.00
N THR A 29 7.00 3.74 4.20
CA THR A 29 6.09 3.26 5.25
C THR A 29 5.52 4.48 5.97
N ILE A 30 4.21 4.66 5.87
CA ILE A 30 3.49 5.80 6.45
C ILE A 30 2.45 5.31 7.46
N PRO A 31 2.09 6.14 8.47
CA PRO A 31 0.89 5.87 9.24
C PRO A 31 -0.32 5.87 8.30
N THR A 32 -1.28 4.97 8.53
CA THR A 32 -2.50 4.90 7.74
C THR A 32 -3.21 6.27 7.77
N PRO A 33 -3.48 6.87 6.61
CA PRO A 33 -4.19 8.14 6.53
C PRO A 33 -5.54 8.07 7.26
N ARG A 34 -5.90 9.11 8.04
CA ARG A 34 -7.16 9.15 8.84
C ARG A 34 -8.43 8.91 8.03
N ASN A 35 -8.42 9.18 6.73
CA ASN A 35 -9.56 8.96 5.83
C ASN A 35 -9.68 7.50 5.35
N ILE A 36 -8.77 6.61 5.76
CA ILE A 36 -8.77 5.20 5.40
C ILE A 36 -8.95 4.37 6.69
N SER A 37 -10.04 3.59 6.75
CA SER A 37 -10.21 2.61 7.83
C SER A 37 -9.32 1.39 7.54
N ALA A 38 -8.17 1.30 8.20
CA ALA A 38 -7.35 0.09 8.25
C ALA A 38 -7.11 -0.33 9.70
N SER A 39 -7.07 -1.64 9.96
CA SER A 39 -7.02 -2.17 11.32
C SER A 39 -5.66 -1.98 12.02
N CYS A 40 -4.54 -1.96 11.28
CA CYS A 40 -3.20 -1.96 11.86
C CYS A 40 -2.48 -0.60 11.95
N GLY A 41 -3.07 0.47 11.42
CA GLY A 41 -2.50 1.84 11.48
C GLY A 41 -1.24 2.07 10.64
N LEU A 42 -0.77 1.08 9.86
CA LEU A 42 0.37 1.20 8.93
C LEU A 42 -0.07 0.99 7.48
N SER A 43 0.55 1.74 6.57
CA SER A 43 0.34 1.64 5.13
C SER A 43 1.66 1.79 4.37
N LEU A 44 1.74 1.19 3.19
CA LEU A 44 2.85 1.37 2.27
C LEU A 44 2.45 2.32 1.15
N LYS A 45 3.22 3.39 0.98
CA LYS A 45 3.10 4.32 -0.13
C LYS A 45 4.11 3.94 -1.19
N VAL A 46 3.62 3.60 -2.38
CA VAL A 46 4.44 3.11 -3.49
C VAL A 46 4.14 3.95 -4.74
N PRO A 47 5.12 4.25 -5.61
CA PRO A 47 4.83 4.88 -6.88
C PRO A 47 3.90 4.01 -7.72
N GLU A 48 2.88 4.61 -8.32
CA GLU A 48 1.84 3.89 -9.06
C GLU A 48 2.39 3.04 -10.21
N GLN A 49 3.53 3.41 -10.80
CA GLN A 49 4.19 2.63 -11.86
C GLN A 49 4.52 1.19 -11.42
N HIS A 50 4.68 0.93 -10.12
CA HIS A 50 4.97 -0.39 -9.56
C HIS A 50 3.70 -1.13 -9.10
N LEU A 51 2.50 -0.62 -9.39
CA LEU A 51 1.24 -1.25 -8.97
C LEU A 51 1.17 -2.72 -9.37
N SER A 52 1.54 -3.05 -10.61
CA SER A 52 1.50 -4.42 -11.11
C SER A 52 2.45 -5.35 -10.35
N GLU A 53 3.65 -4.89 -10.02
CA GLU A 53 4.64 -5.66 -9.25
C GLU A 53 4.16 -5.87 -7.81
N VAL A 54 3.64 -4.82 -7.18
CA VAL A 54 3.05 -4.89 -5.84
C VAL A 54 1.88 -5.87 -5.83
N GLN A 55 1.00 -5.85 -6.83
CA GLN A 55 -0.09 -6.82 -6.94
C GLN A 55 0.39 -8.27 -7.06
N VAL A 56 1.51 -8.53 -7.73
CA VAL A 56 2.11 -9.87 -7.79
C VAL A 56 2.61 -10.30 -6.41
N ILE A 57 3.32 -9.44 -5.69
CA ILE A 57 3.80 -9.70 -4.32
C ILE A 57 2.63 -10.01 -3.39
N LEU A 58 1.56 -9.21 -3.45
CA LEU A 58 0.37 -9.40 -2.62
C LEU A 58 -0.33 -10.74 -2.90
N ARG A 59 -0.42 -11.13 -4.17
CA ARG A 59 -0.96 -12.44 -4.57
C ARG A 59 -0.10 -13.60 -4.07
N ASP A 60 1.22 -13.50 -4.20
CA ASP A 60 2.16 -14.53 -3.73
C ASP A 60 2.05 -14.75 -2.22
N LEU A 61 1.99 -13.65 -1.46
CA LEU A 61 1.81 -13.68 -0.01
C LEU A 61 0.37 -14.01 0.43
N LYS A 62 -0.58 -14.17 -0.50
CA LYS A 62 -2.01 -14.40 -0.25
C LYS A 62 -2.65 -13.33 0.64
N ILE A 63 -2.19 -12.08 0.50
CA ILE A 63 -2.70 -10.93 1.24
C ILE A 63 -3.72 -10.22 0.36
N LYS A 64 -4.87 -9.86 0.94
CA LYS A 64 -5.90 -9.04 0.29
C LYS A 64 -5.89 -7.64 0.92
N PRO A 65 -5.01 -6.73 0.49
CA PRO A 65 -5.04 -5.37 1.00
C PRO A 65 -6.09 -4.55 0.27
N ASP A 66 -6.58 -3.50 0.93
CA ASP A 66 -7.20 -2.39 0.21
C ASP A 66 -6.10 -1.49 -0.36
N VAL A 67 -6.13 -1.27 -1.68
CA VAL A 67 -5.22 -0.37 -2.38
C VAL A 67 -5.97 0.91 -2.73
N TYR A 68 -5.35 2.05 -2.46
CA TYR A 68 -5.91 3.37 -2.74
C TYR A 68 -4.97 4.16 -3.65
N ARG A 69 -5.52 4.97 -4.55
CA ARG A 69 -4.76 5.92 -5.36
C ARG A 69 -4.84 7.31 -4.74
N SER A 70 -3.70 7.98 -4.58
CA SER A 70 -3.68 9.38 -4.13
C SER A 70 -4.04 10.31 -5.28
N HIS A 71 -5.12 11.10 -5.19
CA HIS A 71 -5.35 12.21 -6.10
C HIS A 71 -4.62 13.47 -5.59
N LEU A 72 -3.73 14.03 -6.41
CA LEU A 72 -2.96 15.25 -6.07
C LEU A 72 -3.82 16.52 -5.97
N GLU A 73 -5.01 16.53 -6.59
CA GLU A 73 -5.84 17.73 -6.75
C GLU A 73 -6.60 18.15 -5.47
N ARG A 74 -6.72 17.24 -4.49
CA ARG A 74 -7.29 17.52 -3.16
C ARG A 74 -6.42 16.82 -2.13
N ALA A 75 -5.64 17.59 -1.38
CA ALA A 75 -4.82 17.08 -0.28
C ALA A 75 -5.67 16.17 0.63
N GLY A 76 -5.43 14.86 0.58
CA GLY A 76 -6.13 13.87 1.40
C GLY A 76 -7.28 13.09 0.74
N ALA A 77 -7.50 13.23 -0.57
CA ALA A 77 -8.45 12.39 -1.31
C ALA A 77 -7.79 11.09 -1.82
N TYR A 78 -8.22 9.96 -1.27
CA TYR A 78 -7.79 8.62 -1.67
C TYR A 78 -8.97 7.88 -2.31
N VAL A 79 -8.77 7.32 -3.50
CA VAL A 79 -9.78 6.52 -4.20
C VAL A 79 -9.40 5.06 -4.10
N ARG A 80 -10.29 4.21 -3.55
CA ARG A 80 -10.06 2.77 -3.48
C ARG A 80 -10.04 2.18 -4.89
N LEU A 81 -9.04 1.35 -5.18
CA LEU A 81 -8.95 0.56 -6.39
C LEU A 81 -9.67 -0.78 -6.14
N GLU A 82 -10.67 -1.10 -6.95
CA GLU A 82 -11.38 -2.39 -6.95
C GLU A 82 -10.56 -3.50 -7.60
#